data_AF-A0AB38UQX5-F1
#
_entry.id   AF-A0AB38UQX5-F1
#
_cell.length_a   1.000
_cell.length_b   1.000
_cell.length_c   1.000
_cell.angle_alpha   90.00
_cell.angle_beta   90.00
_cell.angle_gamma   90.00
#
_symmetry.space_group_name_H-M   'P 1'
#
loop_
_entity.id
_entity.type
_entity.pdbx_description
1 polymer ?
#
loop_
_entity_poly.entity_id
_entity_poly.type
_entity_poly.pdbx_seq_one_letter_code
_entity_poly.pdbx_strand_id
1 'polypeptide(L)'
;MTSSWDRARAVADAVLYEGYLLYPYRGTSSKNQSRWQFGVLGPPGAAGAGLGEDDTMAAQFLVDSARAITLVVRFLQLQHRRAERAGAGGGFEPVAELTTASGSWLSWDEAVECERSFGPLAFEDQPWTLPVLAQQATDVESVDGGRLVRHRRAVRGELSVCSEPDGELRRVSVHIANVGPSPCDKNDAMARSLIGTHIIVEVVGGQFVSLLEPPPAASGAVSRCTQHRCFPVLAGPPGSHDLLLISPIILYDHPEVAEQSSTELYDCTEIDEILTLRVMTMTDEEKAQARATDPRAARIIDRCEAMSAHDMARLHGVLRDPHGVAGLVPEVPVGLDWWDPLADDAVRPEIDAVLVNGVRIARGSRVRLRPRRNADAQDIFVAGKAARVASVHQDVDGNTHVAVVVDDDPAAELHEWYGRYLYFSPDEVEPLHTHNM
;
A
#
# COMPACT_ATOMS: atom_id res chain seq x y z
N MET A 1 19.96 -15.27 -5.11
CA MET A 1 19.18 -14.22 -4.44
C MET A 1 19.27 -14.49 -2.96
N THR A 2 19.56 -13.47 -2.16
CA THR A 2 19.67 -13.56 -0.69
C THR A 2 18.27 -13.51 -0.08
N SER A 3 18.10 -13.99 1.15
CA SER A 3 16.82 -13.92 1.89
C SER A 3 16.27 -12.49 1.99
N SER A 4 17.15 -11.47 2.00
CA SER A 4 16.74 -10.06 2.02
C SER A 4 16.06 -9.63 0.73
N TRP A 5 16.54 -10.11 -0.41
CA TRP A 5 15.97 -9.78 -1.71
C TRP A 5 14.60 -10.43 -1.91
N ASP A 6 14.43 -11.67 -1.43
CA ASP A 6 13.15 -12.37 -1.50
C ASP A 6 12.07 -11.65 -0.67
N ARG A 7 12.42 -11.15 0.53
CA ARG A 7 11.53 -10.31 1.35
C ARG A 7 11.18 -8.98 0.68
N ALA A 8 12.19 -8.25 0.18
CA ALA A 8 11.97 -7.00 -0.53
C ALA A 8 11.09 -7.20 -1.77
N ARG A 9 11.28 -8.33 -2.48
CA ARG A 9 10.46 -8.70 -3.64
C ARG A 9 9.02 -9.01 -3.25
N ALA A 10 8.78 -9.72 -2.14
CA ALA A 10 7.41 -9.99 -1.69
C ALA A 10 6.61 -8.70 -1.42
N VAL A 11 7.24 -7.71 -0.76
CA VAL A 11 6.62 -6.39 -0.56
C VAL A 11 6.43 -5.68 -1.90
N ALA A 12 7.43 -5.71 -2.78
CA ALA A 12 7.35 -5.11 -4.11
C ALA A 12 6.23 -5.72 -4.97
N ASP A 13 6.00 -7.03 -4.86
CA ASP A 13 4.90 -7.74 -5.53
C ASP A 13 3.53 -7.28 -4.99
N ALA A 14 3.40 -7.14 -3.67
CA ALA A 14 2.19 -6.58 -3.06
C ALA A 14 1.91 -5.15 -3.55
N VAL A 15 2.93 -4.27 -3.53
CA VAL A 15 2.84 -2.90 -4.04
C VAL A 15 2.49 -2.86 -5.54
N LEU A 16 3.02 -3.79 -6.35
CA LEU A 16 2.78 -3.85 -7.79
C LEU A 16 1.29 -4.07 -8.12
N TYR A 17 0.65 -4.93 -7.32
CA TYR A 17 -0.71 -5.37 -7.53
C TYR A 17 -1.75 -4.65 -6.68
N GLU A 18 -1.31 -3.71 -5.85
CA GLU A 18 -2.22 -2.97 -5.00
C GLU A 18 -3.26 -2.21 -5.83
N GLY A 19 -4.55 -2.47 -5.56
CA GLY A 19 -5.66 -1.90 -6.34
C GLY A 19 -5.82 -2.45 -7.77
N TYR A 20 -5.16 -3.57 -8.11
CA TYR A 20 -5.24 -4.19 -9.44
C TYR A 20 -6.65 -4.73 -9.75
N LEU A 21 -7.22 -5.48 -8.81
CA LEU A 21 -8.54 -6.08 -8.93
C LEU A 21 -9.14 -6.25 -7.53
N LEU A 22 -10.16 -5.44 -7.22
CA LEU A 22 -10.72 -5.34 -5.88
C LEU A 22 -11.95 -6.23 -5.72
N TYR A 23 -12.22 -6.69 -4.48
CA TYR A 23 -13.45 -7.39 -4.16
C TYR A 23 -14.68 -6.59 -4.65
N PRO A 24 -15.64 -7.22 -5.38
CA PRO A 24 -15.87 -8.67 -5.48
C PRO A 24 -15.20 -9.38 -6.67
N TYR A 25 -14.11 -8.83 -7.22
CA TYR A 25 -13.27 -9.44 -8.26
C TYR A 25 -13.97 -9.71 -9.60
N ARG A 26 -15.12 -9.07 -9.84
CA ARG A 26 -15.88 -9.17 -11.10
C ARG A 26 -15.60 -7.96 -11.97
N GLY A 27 -15.42 -8.17 -13.27
CA GLY A 27 -15.22 -7.08 -14.23
C GLY A 27 -16.43 -6.15 -14.39
N THR A 28 -17.62 -6.62 -14.01
CA THR A 28 -18.86 -5.83 -13.97
C THR A 28 -18.94 -4.88 -12.77
N SER A 29 -18.07 -5.03 -11.77
CA SER A 29 -18.06 -4.15 -10.60
C SER A 29 -17.49 -2.80 -10.98
N SER A 30 -18.19 -1.71 -10.64
CA SER A 30 -17.79 -0.34 -10.99
C SER A 30 -16.39 0.03 -10.49
N LYS A 31 -15.96 -0.50 -9.34
CA LYS A 31 -14.58 -0.33 -8.84
C LYS A 31 -13.53 -0.93 -9.78
N ASN A 32 -13.83 -2.04 -10.44
CA ASN A 32 -12.90 -2.74 -11.32
C ASN A 32 -12.95 -2.23 -12.77
N GLN A 33 -13.95 -1.42 -13.13
CA GLN A 33 -14.02 -0.76 -14.45
C GLN A 33 -13.05 0.42 -14.57
N SER A 34 -12.46 0.85 -13.46
CA SER A 34 -11.39 1.85 -13.38
C SER A 34 -10.19 1.25 -12.68
N ARG A 35 -8.97 1.59 -13.10
CA ARG A 35 -7.76 1.17 -12.38
C ARG A 35 -7.45 2.17 -11.26
N TRP A 36 -7.27 1.65 -10.04
CA TRP A 36 -7.01 2.44 -8.82
C TRP A 36 -5.56 2.30 -8.33
N GLN A 37 -4.68 1.74 -9.14
CA GLN A 37 -3.30 1.41 -8.73
C GLN A 37 -2.48 2.67 -8.52
N PHE A 38 -1.66 2.68 -7.47
CA PHE A 38 -0.69 3.74 -7.22
C PHE A 38 0.51 3.63 -8.18
N GLY A 39 1.34 4.68 -8.29
CA GLY A 39 2.56 4.64 -9.10
C GLY A 39 2.33 4.57 -10.62
N VAL A 40 1.18 5.03 -11.10
CA VAL A 40 0.90 5.08 -12.55
C VAL A 40 1.63 6.28 -13.16
N LEU A 41 2.49 6.01 -14.15
CA LEU A 41 3.17 7.03 -14.96
C LEU A 41 2.54 7.10 -16.35
N GLY A 42 1.64 8.06 -16.54
CA GLY A 42 0.94 8.29 -17.81
C GLY A 42 1.87 8.83 -18.90
N PRO A 43 1.51 8.77 -20.19
CA PRO A 43 2.34 9.41 -21.21
C PRO A 43 2.34 10.95 -21.07
N PRO A 44 3.37 11.64 -21.58
CA PRO A 44 3.49 13.10 -21.49
C PRO A 44 2.22 13.84 -21.93
N GLY A 45 1.74 14.74 -21.05
CA GLY A 45 0.53 15.54 -21.25
C GLY A 45 -0.79 14.87 -20.83
N ALA A 46 -0.78 13.61 -20.40
CA ALA A 46 -1.99 12.90 -19.96
C ALA A 46 -2.69 13.58 -18.77
N ALA A 47 -1.93 13.93 -17.73
CA ALA A 47 -2.45 14.64 -16.55
C ALA A 47 -3.08 15.99 -16.90
N GLY A 48 -2.36 16.83 -17.64
CA GLY A 48 -2.84 18.16 -18.04
C GLY A 48 -4.11 18.12 -18.91
N ALA A 49 -4.30 17.05 -19.68
CA ALA A 49 -5.49 16.82 -20.49
C ALA A 49 -6.63 16.12 -19.73
N GLY A 50 -6.45 15.73 -18.46
CA GLY A 50 -7.42 14.93 -17.70
C GLY A 50 -7.63 13.52 -18.26
N LEU A 51 -6.65 13.00 -19.00
CA LEU A 51 -6.69 11.68 -19.64
C LEU A 51 -6.02 10.58 -18.82
N GLY A 52 -5.15 10.94 -17.87
CA GLY A 52 -4.43 10.00 -17.04
C GLY A 52 -3.60 10.70 -15.97
N GLU A 53 -2.61 9.98 -15.46
CA GLU A 53 -1.72 10.45 -14.38
C GLU A 53 -0.50 11.21 -14.91
N ASP A 54 0.25 11.82 -13.99
CA ASP A 54 1.53 12.48 -14.27
C ASP A 54 2.55 11.46 -14.83
N ASP A 55 3.44 11.92 -15.70
CA ASP A 55 4.39 11.10 -16.44
C ASP A 55 5.65 10.77 -15.66
N THR A 56 5.85 11.35 -14.47
CA THR A 56 7.10 11.23 -13.71
C THR A 56 6.90 10.80 -12.25
N MET A 57 7.94 10.18 -11.70
CA MET A 57 8.17 10.04 -10.26
C MET A 57 9.67 10.18 -9.99
N ALA A 58 10.02 10.69 -8.81
CA ALA A 58 11.42 10.90 -8.44
C ALA A 58 11.64 10.74 -6.95
N ALA A 59 12.82 10.26 -6.57
CA ALA A 59 13.23 10.18 -5.18
C ALA A 59 14.72 10.49 -5.04
N GLN A 60 15.05 11.18 -3.96
CA GLN A 60 16.41 11.31 -3.46
C GLN A 60 16.60 10.45 -2.20
N PHE A 61 17.74 9.77 -2.14
CA PHE A 61 18.17 9.00 -0.97
C PHE A 61 19.68 9.16 -0.77
N LEU A 62 20.18 8.70 0.37
CA LEU A 62 21.57 8.85 0.77
C LEU A 62 22.25 7.48 0.87
N VAL A 63 23.51 7.45 0.46
CA VAL A 63 24.40 6.32 0.64
C VAL A 63 25.65 6.75 1.42
N ASP A 64 26.13 5.85 2.26
CA ASP A 64 27.38 5.96 3.02
C ASP A 64 28.39 4.95 2.45
N SER A 65 29.57 5.45 2.07
CA SER A 65 30.73 4.68 1.62
C SER A 65 30.52 3.78 0.39
N ALA A 66 29.34 3.86 -0.26
CA ALA A 66 28.97 3.05 -1.41
C ALA A 66 29.75 3.42 -2.68
N ARG A 67 30.10 2.41 -3.49
CA ARG A 67 30.80 2.62 -4.78
C ARG A 67 29.87 2.66 -6.00
N ALA A 68 28.74 1.97 -5.93
CA ALA A 68 27.79 1.84 -7.02
C ALA A 68 26.42 1.38 -6.49
N ILE A 69 25.40 1.41 -7.36
CA ILE A 69 24.08 0.81 -7.09
C ILE A 69 23.60 -0.06 -8.25
N THR A 70 22.81 -1.08 -7.95
CA THR A 70 21.99 -1.81 -8.92
C THR A 70 20.53 -1.41 -8.71
N LEU A 71 19.78 -1.23 -9.79
CA LEU A 71 18.37 -0.84 -9.75
C LEU A 71 17.52 -1.86 -10.49
N VAL A 72 16.34 -2.14 -9.96
CA VAL A 72 15.31 -2.95 -10.62
C VAL A 72 14.03 -2.13 -10.67
N VAL A 73 13.68 -1.65 -11.86
CA VAL A 73 12.41 -0.96 -12.11
C VAL A 73 11.34 -2.00 -12.41
N ARG A 74 10.22 -1.92 -11.69
CA ARG A 74 9.09 -2.83 -11.81
C ARG A 74 7.82 -2.06 -12.11
N PHE A 75 7.01 -2.57 -13.03
CA PHE A 75 5.72 -2.01 -13.40
C PHE A 75 4.88 -3.04 -14.15
N LEU A 76 3.58 -2.80 -14.24
CA LEU A 76 2.64 -3.54 -15.06
C LEU A 76 2.46 -2.87 -16.41
N GLN A 77 2.44 -3.68 -17.46
CA GLN A 77 2.02 -3.29 -18.80
C GLN A 77 0.59 -3.77 -19.04
N LEU A 78 -0.30 -2.87 -19.45
CA LEU A 78 -1.69 -3.21 -19.76
C LEU A 78 -1.78 -4.19 -20.95
N GLN A 79 -2.58 -5.23 -20.78
CA GLN A 79 -2.88 -6.22 -21.81
C GLN A 79 -4.38 -6.28 -22.03
N HIS A 80 -4.84 -5.78 -23.17
CA HIS A 80 -6.23 -5.89 -23.54
C HIS A 80 -6.51 -7.28 -24.11
N ARG A 81 -7.29 -8.09 -23.41
CA ARG A 81 -7.81 -9.37 -23.88
C ARG A 81 -9.16 -9.16 -24.55
N ARG A 82 -9.25 -9.45 -25.84
CA ARG A 82 -10.50 -9.47 -26.60
C ARG A 82 -10.93 -10.91 -26.86
N ALA A 83 -12.11 -11.28 -26.39
CA ALA A 83 -12.75 -12.53 -26.73
C ALA A 83 -13.43 -12.41 -28.11
N GLU A 84 -13.22 -13.39 -28.98
CA GLU A 84 -13.83 -13.42 -30.32
C GLU A 84 -14.51 -14.74 -30.61
N ARG A 85 -15.76 -14.70 -31.08
CA ARG A 85 -16.54 -15.88 -31.48
C ARG A 85 -16.24 -16.24 -32.93
N ALA A 86 -16.09 -17.54 -33.21
CA ALA A 86 -15.98 -18.04 -34.56
C ALA A 86 -17.35 -17.97 -35.27
N GLY A 87 -17.40 -17.30 -36.42
CA GLY A 87 -18.58 -17.21 -37.27
C GLY A 87 -18.65 -18.35 -38.30
N ALA A 88 -19.84 -18.60 -38.84
CA ALA A 88 -20.09 -19.67 -39.82
C ALA A 88 -19.26 -19.57 -41.12
N GLY A 89 -18.71 -18.39 -41.42
CA GLY A 89 -17.84 -18.13 -42.58
C GLY A 89 -16.33 -18.18 -42.29
N GLY A 90 -15.90 -18.68 -41.13
CA GLY A 90 -14.48 -18.72 -40.74
C GLY A 90 -13.91 -17.38 -40.24
N GLY A 91 -14.75 -16.34 -40.14
CA GLY A 91 -14.41 -15.06 -39.52
C GLY A 91 -14.50 -15.12 -37.99
N PHE A 92 -13.96 -14.10 -37.32
CA PHE A 92 -14.03 -13.94 -35.87
C PHE A 92 -14.69 -12.60 -35.53
N GLU A 93 -15.70 -12.65 -34.66
CA GLU A 93 -16.45 -11.47 -34.21
C GLU A 93 -16.11 -11.17 -32.74
N PRO A 94 -15.65 -9.95 -32.41
CA PRO A 94 -15.47 -9.53 -31.02
C PRO A 94 -16.76 -9.63 -30.21
N VAL A 95 -16.66 -10.21 -29.02
CA VAL A 95 -17.78 -10.35 -28.09
C VAL A 95 -17.36 -9.88 -26.70
N ALA A 96 -18.31 -9.37 -25.91
CA ALA A 96 -18.06 -9.03 -24.51
C ALA A 96 -17.71 -10.27 -23.68
N GLU A 97 -18.31 -11.41 -24.03
CA GLU A 97 -18.14 -12.69 -23.36
C GLU A 97 -18.19 -13.83 -24.38
N LEU A 98 -17.24 -14.76 -24.27
CA LEU A 98 -17.20 -16.01 -25.02
C LEU A 98 -17.41 -17.19 -24.07
N THR A 99 -18.60 -17.79 -24.14
CA THR A 99 -18.93 -18.99 -23.37
C THR A 99 -18.53 -20.26 -24.13
N THR A 100 -17.82 -21.14 -23.45
CA THR A 100 -17.32 -22.43 -23.96
C THR A 100 -17.77 -23.55 -23.02
N ALA A 101 -17.63 -24.81 -23.42
CA ALA A 101 -17.90 -25.95 -22.54
C ALA A 101 -16.98 -25.95 -21.29
N SER A 102 -15.76 -25.43 -21.42
CA SER A 102 -14.76 -25.32 -20.35
C SER A 102 -14.90 -24.10 -19.44
N GLY A 103 -15.79 -23.16 -19.76
CA GLY A 103 -15.97 -21.93 -18.98
C GLY A 103 -16.27 -20.70 -19.83
N SER A 104 -16.33 -19.54 -19.17
CA SER A 104 -16.60 -18.25 -19.80
C SER A 104 -15.35 -17.37 -19.82
N TRP A 105 -15.18 -16.59 -20.89
CA TRP A 105 -14.07 -15.67 -21.10
C TRP A 105 -14.57 -14.27 -21.41
N LEU A 106 -14.29 -13.31 -20.53
CA LEU A 106 -14.63 -11.92 -20.77
C LEU A 106 -13.58 -11.21 -21.64
N SER A 107 -14.03 -10.28 -22.48
CA SER A 107 -13.16 -9.22 -22.99
C SER A 107 -12.80 -8.29 -21.83
N TRP A 108 -11.52 -8.20 -21.50
CA TRP A 108 -11.04 -7.63 -20.23
C TRP A 108 -9.61 -7.09 -20.33
N ASP A 109 -9.28 -6.11 -19.49
CA ASP A 109 -7.92 -5.61 -19.35
C ASP A 109 -7.15 -6.40 -18.28
N GLU A 110 -6.22 -7.22 -18.74
CA GLU A 110 -5.22 -7.91 -17.92
C GLU A 110 -3.96 -7.05 -17.74
N ALA A 111 -2.99 -7.55 -16.98
CA ALA A 111 -1.66 -6.96 -16.89
C ALA A 111 -0.53 -8.00 -16.96
N VAL A 112 0.59 -7.57 -17.57
CA VAL A 112 1.85 -8.31 -17.64
C VAL A 112 2.91 -7.58 -16.82
N GLU A 113 3.61 -8.33 -15.98
CA GLU A 113 4.72 -7.82 -15.16
C GLU A 113 5.92 -7.50 -16.04
N CYS A 114 6.49 -6.32 -15.83
CA CYS A 114 7.71 -5.88 -16.48
C CYS A 114 8.76 -5.57 -15.40
N GLU A 115 9.91 -6.22 -15.52
CA GLU A 115 11.08 -6.01 -14.65
C GLU A 115 12.28 -5.59 -15.52
N ARG A 116 12.95 -4.48 -15.18
CA ARG A 116 14.14 -3.99 -15.88
C ARG A 116 15.25 -3.74 -14.87
N SER A 117 16.33 -4.50 -15.00
CA SER A 117 17.51 -4.40 -14.13
C SER A 117 18.60 -3.55 -14.77
N PHE A 118 19.24 -2.70 -13.97
CA PHE A 118 20.28 -1.79 -14.37
C PHE A 118 21.46 -1.85 -13.38
N GLY A 119 22.67 -1.67 -13.91
CA GLY A 119 23.89 -1.55 -13.12
C GLY A 119 24.74 -2.82 -13.03
N PRO A 120 25.77 -2.83 -12.16
CA PRO A 120 26.10 -1.76 -11.21
C PRO A 120 26.42 -0.42 -11.88
N LEU A 121 25.77 0.66 -11.43
CA LEU A 121 26.02 2.03 -11.87
C LEU A 121 26.98 2.68 -10.87
N ALA A 122 28.21 2.96 -11.31
CA ALA A 122 29.18 3.67 -10.49
C ALA A 122 28.74 5.12 -10.28
N PHE A 123 29.10 5.67 -9.13
CA PHE A 123 28.85 7.07 -8.82
C PHE A 123 29.87 7.98 -9.51
N GLU A 124 29.53 8.39 -10.73
CA GLU A 124 30.31 9.30 -11.55
C GLU A 124 29.68 10.71 -11.55
N ASP A 125 30.44 11.71 -12.01
CA ASP A 125 29.95 13.09 -12.13
C ASP A 125 28.89 13.23 -13.25
N GLN A 126 28.89 12.32 -14.22
CA GLN A 126 27.93 12.31 -15.32
C GLN A 126 26.68 11.50 -14.94
N PRO A 127 25.46 12.01 -15.20
CA PRO A 127 24.24 11.26 -14.98
C PRO A 127 24.11 10.08 -15.95
N TRP A 128 23.54 8.98 -15.46
CA TRP A 128 23.12 7.86 -16.28
C TRP A 128 21.71 8.12 -16.82
N THR A 129 21.48 7.81 -18.10
CA THR A 129 20.15 7.83 -18.73
C THR A 129 19.93 6.49 -19.43
N LEU A 130 18.93 5.75 -18.97
CA LEU A 130 18.74 4.33 -19.30
C LEU A 130 17.30 4.08 -19.77
N PRO A 131 17.10 3.41 -20.92
CA PRO A 131 15.77 3.17 -21.45
C PRO A 131 15.02 2.08 -20.65
N VAL A 132 13.78 2.36 -20.26
CA VAL A 132 12.85 1.41 -19.63
C VAL A 132 11.75 1.06 -20.63
N LEU A 133 11.90 -0.07 -21.34
CA LEU A 133 11.01 -0.41 -22.46
C LEU A 133 10.17 -1.65 -22.19
N ALA A 134 8.87 -1.60 -22.43
CA ALA A 134 8.01 -2.77 -22.61
C ALA A 134 7.51 -2.83 -24.05
N GLN A 135 7.73 -3.95 -24.73
CA GLN A 135 7.44 -4.09 -26.16
C GLN A 135 5.94 -4.25 -26.41
N GLN A 136 5.48 -3.78 -27.57
CA GLN A 136 4.15 -4.15 -28.05
C GLN A 136 4.14 -5.63 -28.42
N ALA A 137 2.98 -6.28 -28.27
CA ALA A 137 2.82 -7.68 -28.62
C ALA A 137 1.36 -8.02 -28.90
N THR A 138 1.15 -9.10 -29.64
CA THR A 138 -0.18 -9.66 -29.88
C THR A 138 -0.08 -11.17 -29.80
N ASP A 139 -0.81 -11.75 -28.85
CA ASP A 139 -0.86 -13.19 -28.63
C ASP A 139 -2.29 -13.67 -28.93
N VAL A 140 -2.40 -14.79 -29.64
CA VAL A 140 -3.69 -15.38 -30.03
C VAL A 140 -3.77 -16.79 -29.47
N GLU A 141 -4.79 -17.04 -28.67
CA GLU A 141 -5.09 -18.35 -28.08
C GLU A 141 -6.40 -18.88 -28.65
N SER A 142 -6.38 -20.05 -29.28
CA SER A 142 -7.59 -20.71 -29.74
C SER A 142 -8.32 -21.36 -28.57
N VAL A 143 -9.63 -21.17 -28.51
CA VAL A 143 -10.52 -21.82 -27.54
C VAL A 143 -11.75 -22.38 -28.26
N ASP A 144 -12.48 -23.29 -27.64
CA ASP A 144 -13.66 -23.88 -28.27
C ASP A 144 -14.67 -22.79 -28.68
N GLY A 145 -15.09 -22.81 -29.94
CA GLY A 145 -16.03 -21.84 -30.49
C GLY A 145 -15.46 -20.43 -30.76
N GLY A 146 -14.15 -20.19 -30.61
CA GLY A 146 -13.57 -18.87 -30.83
C GLY A 146 -12.06 -18.75 -30.60
N ARG A 147 -11.63 -17.56 -30.17
CA ARG A 147 -10.24 -17.28 -29.76
C ARG A 147 -10.17 -16.10 -28.80
N LEU A 148 -9.08 -16.02 -28.05
CA LEU A 148 -8.71 -14.88 -27.22
C LEU A 148 -7.53 -14.15 -27.88
N VAL A 149 -7.70 -12.86 -28.16
CA VAL A 149 -6.65 -12.01 -28.72
C VAL A 149 -6.17 -11.06 -27.64
N ARG A 150 -4.93 -11.20 -27.19
CA ARG A 150 -4.31 -10.35 -26.18
C ARG A 150 -3.38 -9.37 -26.87
N HIS A 151 -3.64 -8.09 -26.68
CA HIS A 151 -2.86 -7.03 -27.32
C HIS A 151 -2.25 -6.10 -26.26
N ARG A 152 -0.94 -5.84 -26.39
CA ARG A 152 -0.18 -4.91 -25.55
C ARG A 152 0.38 -3.78 -26.40
N ARG A 153 0.24 -2.54 -25.94
CA ARG A 153 0.89 -1.36 -26.56
C ARG A 153 2.30 -1.20 -25.99
N ALA A 154 3.22 -0.67 -26.78
CA ALA A 154 4.56 -0.39 -26.30
C ALA A 154 4.52 0.71 -25.22
N VAL A 155 5.24 0.49 -24.13
CA VAL A 155 5.47 1.47 -23.06
C VAL A 155 6.93 1.90 -23.13
N ARG A 156 7.16 3.22 -23.10
CA ARG A 156 8.49 3.81 -23.22
C ARG A 156 8.74 4.69 -22.02
N GLY A 157 9.65 4.27 -21.16
CA GLY A 157 10.14 5.06 -20.05
C GLY A 157 11.64 5.32 -20.17
N GLU A 158 12.10 6.25 -19.35
CA GLU A 158 13.50 6.61 -19.20
C GLU A 158 13.82 6.74 -17.71
N LEU A 159 14.86 6.04 -17.28
CA LEU A 159 15.42 6.11 -15.94
C LEU A 159 16.67 7.00 -15.97
N SER A 160 16.64 8.09 -15.22
CA SER A 160 17.80 8.95 -15.00
C SER A 160 18.31 8.78 -13.57
N VAL A 161 19.63 8.58 -13.43
CA VAL A 161 20.31 8.43 -12.13
C VAL A 161 21.48 9.39 -12.08
N CYS A 162 21.49 10.28 -11.10
CA CYS A 162 22.63 11.15 -10.80
C CYS A 162 23.02 11.03 -9.33
N SER A 163 24.26 11.41 -9.02
CA SER A 163 24.73 11.44 -7.65
C SER A 163 25.62 12.64 -7.40
N GLU A 164 25.54 13.19 -6.20
CA GLU A 164 26.35 14.33 -5.77
C GLU A 164 26.84 14.13 -4.33
N PRO A 165 28.04 14.62 -3.99
CA PRO A 165 28.51 14.62 -2.60
C PRO A 165 27.61 15.47 -1.70
N ASP A 166 27.36 15.01 -0.49
CA ASP A 166 26.65 15.75 0.55
C ASP A 166 27.30 15.54 1.93
N GLY A 167 28.39 16.27 2.15
CA GLY A 167 29.28 16.04 3.30
C GLY A 167 30.03 14.71 3.17
N GLU A 168 29.99 13.89 4.22
CA GLU A 168 30.56 12.54 4.22
C GLU A 168 29.66 11.50 3.52
N LEU A 169 28.42 11.89 3.18
CA LEU A 169 27.45 11.05 2.47
C LEU A 169 27.43 11.41 1.00
N ARG A 170 26.79 10.55 0.20
CA ARG A 170 26.44 10.85 -1.18
C ARG A 170 24.95 10.81 -1.35
N ARG A 171 24.40 11.85 -1.98
CA ARG A 171 23.01 11.91 -2.38
C ARG A 171 22.86 11.34 -3.77
N VAL A 172 21.91 10.45 -3.94
CA VAL A 172 21.55 9.86 -5.22
C VAL A 172 20.14 10.33 -5.56
N SER A 173 19.96 10.84 -6.77
CA SER A 173 18.63 11.16 -7.31
C SER A 173 18.29 10.15 -8.39
N VAL A 174 17.12 9.55 -8.26
CA VAL A 174 16.53 8.67 -9.26
C VAL A 174 15.25 9.31 -9.78
N HIS A 175 15.14 9.40 -11.09
CA HIS A 175 13.97 9.93 -11.79
C HIS A 175 13.54 8.92 -12.86
N ILE A 176 12.27 8.55 -12.87
CA ILE A 176 11.70 7.75 -13.94
C ILE A 176 10.54 8.49 -14.57
N ALA A 177 10.56 8.56 -15.90
CA ALA A 177 9.53 9.22 -16.70
C ALA A 177 9.01 8.29 -17.77
N ASN A 178 7.72 8.41 -18.08
CA ASN A 178 7.16 7.93 -19.33
C ASN A 178 7.51 8.95 -20.43
N VAL A 179 8.21 8.50 -21.47
CA VAL A 179 8.66 9.32 -22.61
C VAL A 179 7.95 8.90 -23.91
N GLY A 180 6.82 8.21 -23.79
CA GLY A 180 5.98 7.81 -24.90
C GLY A 180 5.31 8.99 -25.62
N PRO A 181 4.62 8.73 -26.74
CA PRO A 181 3.81 9.75 -27.39
C PRO A 181 2.58 10.10 -26.53
N SER A 182 2.15 11.36 -26.60
CA SER A 182 0.94 11.84 -25.94
C SER A 182 -0.29 10.98 -26.29
N PRO A 183 -1.22 10.80 -25.34
CA PRO A 183 -2.38 9.96 -25.55
C PRO A 183 -3.46 10.65 -26.38
N CYS A 184 -4.23 9.87 -27.14
CA CYS A 184 -5.42 10.38 -27.83
C CYS A 184 -6.66 10.41 -26.93
N ASP A 185 -6.77 9.47 -25.99
CA ASP A 185 -7.88 9.35 -25.04
C ASP A 185 -7.42 8.65 -23.74
N LYS A 186 -8.35 8.41 -22.81
CA LYS A 186 -8.08 7.78 -21.50
C LYS A 186 -7.60 6.34 -21.61
N ASN A 187 -8.19 5.55 -22.50
CA ASN A 187 -7.85 4.14 -22.67
C ASN A 187 -6.45 4.03 -23.30
N ASP A 188 -6.18 4.91 -24.25
CA ASP A 188 -4.91 5.01 -24.92
C ASP A 188 -3.78 5.49 -24.00
N ALA A 189 -4.08 6.42 -23.07
CA ALA A 189 -3.18 6.81 -21.99
C ALA A 189 -2.83 5.62 -21.11
N MET A 190 -3.84 4.95 -20.54
CA MET A 190 -3.64 3.79 -19.65
C MET A 190 -2.88 2.65 -20.34
N ALA A 191 -3.18 2.37 -21.61
CA ALA A 191 -2.51 1.32 -22.37
C ALA A 191 -1.01 1.57 -22.58
N ARG A 192 -0.55 2.82 -22.47
CA ARG A 192 0.86 3.22 -22.61
C ARG A 192 1.51 3.67 -21.30
N SER A 193 0.82 3.53 -20.17
CA SER A 193 1.36 3.88 -18.85
C SER A 193 2.30 2.80 -18.31
N LEU A 194 3.25 3.20 -17.47
CA LEU A 194 3.87 2.29 -16.51
C LEU A 194 2.92 2.23 -15.29
N ILE A 195 2.35 1.07 -14.98
CA ILE A 195 1.33 0.95 -13.91
C ILE A 195 1.97 0.32 -12.68
N GLY A 196 1.71 0.83 -11.46
CA GLY A 196 2.30 0.24 -10.24
C GLY A 196 3.82 0.45 -10.15
N THR A 197 4.35 1.53 -10.70
CA THR A 197 5.79 1.75 -10.85
C THR A 197 6.48 1.91 -9.49
N HIS A 198 7.50 1.10 -9.25
CA HIS A 198 8.38 1.18 -8.09
C HIS A 198 9.78 0.67 -8.45
N ILE A 199 10.75 0.93 -7.57
CA ILE A 199 12.16 0.61 -7.83
C ILE A 199 12.76 -0.08 -6.60
N ILE A 200 13.39 -1.24 -6.80
CA ILE A 200 14.27 -1.85 -5.80
C ILE A 200 15.70 -1.40 -6.11
N VAL A 201 16.41 -0.87 -5.13
CA VAL A 201 17.80 -0.44 -5.25
C VAL A 201 18.65 -1.26 -4.29
N GLU A 202 19.76 -1.78 -4.78
CA GLU A 202 20.76 -2.48 -3.98
C GLU A 202 22.06 -1.70 -4.03
N VAL A 203 22.69 -1.53 -2.88
CA VAL A 203 23.97 -0.83 -2.76
C VAL A 203 25.12 -1.79 -3.02
N VAL A 204 26.13 -1.34 -3.74
CA VAL A 204 27.37 -2.09 -3.91
C VAL A 204 28.44 -1.47 -3.03
N GLY A 205 28.82 -2.20 -1.98
CA GLY A 205 29.96 -1.86 -1.11
C GLY A 205 29.78 -0.58 -0.30
N GLY A 206 28.79 -0.55 0.58
CA GLY A 206 28.42 0.57 1.45
C GLY A 206 27.06 0.29 2.07
N GLN A 207 26.33 1.33 2.47
CA GLN A 207 24.99 1.19 3.05
C GLN A 207 24.10 2.39 2.69
N PHE A 208 22.79 2.16 2.64
CA PHE A 208 21.79 3.23 2.60
C PHE A 208 21.61 3.85 3.99
N VAL A 209 21.16 5.09 4.00
CA VAL A 209 20.76 5.78 5.23
C VAL A 209 19.23 5.87 5.27
N SER A 210 18.62 5.46 6.38
CA SER A 210 17.19 5.63 6.61
C SER A 210 16.79 7.10 6.49
N LEU A 211 15.72 7.38 5.75
CA LEU A 211 15.11 8.72 5.72
C LEU A 211 14.09 8.94 6.84
N LEU A 212 13.53 7.85 7.40
CA LEU A 212 12.52 7.90 8.47
C LEU A 212 13.17 8.01 9.84
N GLU A 213 14.25 7.28 10.08
CA GLU A 213 15.02 7.23 11.32
C GLU A 213 16.50 7.51 11.05
N PRO A 214 16.85 8.73 10.57
CA PRO A 214 18.21 9.02 10.20
C PRO A 214 19.13 9.12 11.43
N PRO A 215 20.38 8.62 11.34
CA PRO A 215 21.36 8.85 12.40
C PRO A 215 21.62 10.37 12.56
N PRO A 216 21.97 10.86 13.76
CA PRO A 216 22.09 12.30 14.02
C PRO A 216 23.01 13.05 13.05
N ALA A 217 24.10 12.41 12.61
CA ALA A 217 25.05 12.98 11.65
C ALA A 217 24.45 13.15 10.23
N ALA A 218 23.46 12.35 9.86
CA ALA A 218 22.82 12.39 8.54
C ALA A 218 21.55 13.26 8.50
N SER A 219 21.00 13.67 9.66
CA SER A 219 19.71 14.36 9.74
C SER A 219 19.63 15.60 8.84
N GLY A 220 20.72 16.37 8.70
CA GLY A 220 20.74 17.54 7.82
C GLY A 220 20.73 17.18 6.33
N ALA A 221 21.41 16.11 5.93
CA ALA A 221 21.41 15.63 4.55
C ALA A 221 20.03 15.10 4.17
N VAL A 222 19.41 14.34 5.08
CA VAL A 222 18.06 13.76 4.92
C VAL A 222 17.00 14.85 4.79
N SER A 223 17.06 15.90 5.61
CA SER A 223 16.08 17.00 5.55
C SER A 223 16.12 17.78 4.24
N ARG A 224 17.20 17.65 3.46
CA ARG A 224 17.33 18.26 2.13
C ARG A 224 16.84 17.33 1.02
N CYS A 225 16.66 16.03 1.26
CA CYS A 225 16.21 15.08 0.24
C CYS A 225 14.78 15.43 -0.19
N THR A 226 14.53 15.34 -1.50
CA THR A 226 13.21 15.56 -2.09
C THR A 226 12.65 14.28 -2.68
N GLN A 227 11.33 14.17 -2.66
CA GLN A 227 10.62 13.06 -3.25
C GLN A 227 9.38 13.59 -3.98
N HIS A 228 9.01 12.92 -5.06
CA HIS A 228 7.85 13.24 -5.89
C HIS A 228 7.11 11.95 -6.24
N ARG A 229 5.88 11.83 -5.73
CA ARG A 229 4.94 10.70 -5.96
C ARG A 229 5.45 9.32 -5.50
N CYS A 230 6.52 9.29 -4.70
CA CYS A 230 7.04 8.09 -4.08
C CYS A 230 7.87 8.43 -2.85
N PHE A 231 8.22 7.42 -2.06
CA PHE A 231 9.12 7.55 -0.93
C PHE A 231 10.06 6.33 -0.83
N PRO A 232 11.37 6.53 -0.63
CA PRO A 232 12.32 5.45 -0.43
C PRO A 232 12.33 4.98 1.03
N VAL A 233 12.24 3.67 1.24
CA VAL A 233 12.36 3.02 2.55
C VAL A 233 13.41 1.91 2.51
N LEU A 234 14.08 1.65 3.62
CA LEU A 234 14.97 0.49 3.75
C LEU A 234 14.16 -0.79 3.57
N ALA A 235 14.72 -1.76 2.86
CA ALA A 235 14.11 -3.05 2.61
C ALA A 235 14.99 -4.20 3.12
N GLY A 236 14.40 -5.38 3.24
CA GLY A 236 15.04 -6.54 3.86
C GLY A 236 14.79 -6.62 5.37
N PRO A 237 15.43 -7.58 6.08
CA PRO A 237 15.23 -7.79 7.50
C PRO A 237 15.59 -6.56 8.35
N PRO A 238 14.94 -6.33 9.50
CA PRO A 238 15.30 -5.24 10.40
C PRO A 238 16.82 -5.14 10.66
N GLY A 239 17.37 -3.95 10.45
CA GLY A 239 18.80 -3.67 10.59
C GLY A 239 19.63 -3.86 9.31
N SER A 240 19.07 -4.37 8.21
CA SER A 240 19.73 -4.38 6.91
C SER A 240 19.73 -2.99 6.26
N HIS A 241 20.84 -2.60 5.64
CA HIS A 241 20.97 -1.30 4.98
C HIS A 241 21.48 -1.44 3.54
N ASP A 242 21.36 -2.63 2.97
CA ASP A 242 21.86 -2.98 1.64
C ASP A 242 20.80 -2.86 0.54
N LEU A 243 19.52 -2.81 0.91
CA LEU A 243 18.38 -2.69 0.01
C LEU A 243 17.49 -1.50 0.35
N LEU A 244 16.95 -0.89 -0.69
CA LEU A 244 16.01 0.23 -0.64
C LEU A 244 14.83 -0.08 -1.57
N LEU A 245 13.60 0.17 -1.13
CA LEU A 245 12.40 0.13 -1.95
C LEU A 245 11.87 1.57 -2.13
N ILE A 246 11.85 2.05 -3.37
CA ILE A 246 11.22 3.32 -3.74
C ILE A 246 9.77 3.02 -4.08
N SER A 247 8.88 3.27 -3.12
CA SER A 247 7.46 2.88 -3.18
C SER A 247 6.55 4.08 -3.51
N PRO A 248 5.52 3.91 -4.35
CA PRO A 248 4.48 4.92 -4.59
C PRO A 248 3.42 4.99 -3.47
N ILE A 249 3.45 4.05 -2.52
CA ILE A 249 2.60 4.05 -1.32
C ILE A 249 3.45 4.26 -0.06
N ILE A 250 2.81 4.72 1.01
CA ILE A 250 3.47 4.96 2.30
C ILE A 250 3.84 3.61 2.91
N LEU A 251 5.12 3.45 3.23
CA LEU A 251 5.68 2.30 3.94
C LEU A 251 6.63 2.82 5.02
N TYR A 252 6.89 1.97 6.00
CA TYR A 252 7.99 2.17 6.96
C TYR A 252 9.24 1.43 6.48
N ASP A 253 10.38 1.71 7.12
CA ASP A 253 11.59 0.92 6.91
C ASP A 253 11.35 -0.53 7.33
N HIS A 254 11.92 -1.46 6.56
CA HIS A 254 11.74 -2.90 6.72
C HIS A 254 10.26 -3.31 6.66
N PRO A 255 9.54 -2.94 5.59
CA PRO A 255 8.16 -3.37 5.43
C PRO A 255 8.12 -4.90 5.33
N GLU A 256 7.08 -5.50 5.90
CA GLU A 256 6.84 -6.94 5.86
C GLU A 256 5.42 -7.22 5.39
N VAL A 257 5.26 -8.27 4.58
CA VAL A 257 3.94 -8.83 4.30
C VAL A 257 3.61 -9.79 5.44
N ALA A 258 2.44 -9.64 6.06
CA ALA A 258 2.04 -10.48 7.19
C ALA A 258 2.12 -11.98 6.81
N GLU A 259 2.78 -12.79 7.64
CA GLU A 259 2.97 -14.23 7.38
C GLU A 259 1.65 -15.01 7.27
N GLN A 260 0.59 -14.46 7.86
CA GLN A 260 -0.78 -14.97 7.82
C GLN A 260 -1.42 -14.74 6.44
N SER A 261 -1.02 -13.69 5.72
CA SER A 261 -1.52 -13.34 4.39
C SER A 261 -0.91 -14.26 3.33
N SER A 262 -1.55 -15.42 3.15
CA SER A 262 -1.17 -16.39 2.13
C SER A 262 -1.88 -16.17 0.79
N THR A 263 -2.81 -15.23 0.71
CA THR A 263 -3.62 -14.96 -0.49
C THR A 263 -3.41 -13.52 -0.95
N GLU A 264 -3.01 -13.35 -2.20
CA GLU A 264 -2.90 -12.04 -2.83
C GLU A 264 -4.29 -11.49 -3.15
N LEU A 265 -4.91 -10.80 -2.19
CA LEU A 265 -6.27 -10.25 -2.33
C LEU A 265 -6.30 -8.85 -2.96
N TYR A 266 -5.13 -8.27 -3.23
CA TYR A 266 -4.91 -6.97 -3.92
C TYR A 266 -5.55 -5.76 -3.23
N ASP A 267 -5.68 -5.83 -1.90
CA ASP A 267 -6.19 -4.78 -1.02
C ASP A 267 -5.20 -4.68 0.16
N CYS A 268 -4.38 -3.62 0.23
CA CYS A 268 -3.27 -3.47 1.19
C CYS A 268 -3.73 -3.12 2.62
N THR A 269 -4.75 -3.79 3.14
CA THR A 269 -5.10 -3.70 4.57
C THR A 269 -5.37 -5.10 5.10
N GLU A 270 -5.11 -5.32 6.38
CA GLU A 270 -5.15 -6.58 7.14
C GLU A 270 -6.57 -7.18 7.26
N ILE A 271 -7.32 -7.20 6.16
CA ILE A 271 -8.72 -7.61 6.07
C ILE A 271 -8.88 -8.93 5.30
N ASP A 272 -7.81 -9.71 5.19
CA ASP A 272 -7.79 -10.98 4.45
C ASP A 272 -8.89 -11.94 4.91
N GLU A 273 -9.11 -12.03 6.22
CA GLU A 273 -10.14 -12.89 6.79
C GLU A 273 -11.54 -12.47 6.33
N ILE A 274 -11.90 -11.19 6.49
CA ILE A 274 -13.23 -10.70 6.10
C ILE A 274 -13.44 -10.77 4.59
N LEU A 275 -12.41 -10.50 3.79
CA LEU A 275 -12.49 -10.64 2.33
C LEU A 275 -12.67 -12.11 1.93
N THR A 276 -11.93 -13.02 2.57
CA THR A 276 -12.08 -14.46 2.34
C THR A 276 -13.49 -14.93 2.69
N LEU A 277 -13.99 -14.57 3.88
CA LEU A 277 -15.36 -14.90 4.31
C LEU A 277 -16.40 -14.35 3.32
N ARG A 278 -16.22 -13.11 2.84
CA ARG A 278 -17.10 -12.52 1.83
C ARG A 278 -17.07 -13.28 0.51
N VAL A 279 -15.89 -13.70 0.05
CA VAL A 279 -15.76 -14.56 -1.15
C VAL A 279 -16.50 -15.88 -0.97
N MET A 280 -16.41 -16.51 0.21
CA MET A 280 -17.12 -17.76 0.49
C MET A 280 -18.65 -17.59 0.44
N THR A 281 -19.16 -16.41 0.80
CA THR A 281 -20.60 -16.07 0.74
C THR A 281 -21.11 -15.64 -0.64
N MET A 282 -20.22 -15.44 -1.63
CA MET A 282 -20.63 -15.15 -3.01
C MET A 282 -21.44 -16.32 -3.59
N THR A 283 -22.41 -16.01 -4.44
CA THR A 283 -23.16 -17.05 -5.14
C THR A 283 -22.30 -17.75 -6.20
N ASP A 284 -22.70 -18.94 -6.64
CA ASP A 284 -21.99 -19.69 -7.69
C ASP A 284 -21.86 -18.89 -8.99
N GLU A 285 -22.90 -18.12 -9.36
CA GLU A 285 -22.88 -17.24 -10.53
C GLU A 285 -21.85 -16.11 -10.38
N GLU A 286 -21.78 -15.50 -9.21
CA GLU A 286 -20.82 -14.42 -8.95
C GLU A 286 -19.38 -14.92 -8.97
N LYS A 287 -19.14 -16.11 -8.41
CA LYS A 287 -17.83 -16.77 -8.44
C LYS A 287 -17.44 -17.17 -9.86
N ALA A 288 -18.38 -17.69 -10.65
CA ALA A 288 -18.16 -18.00 -12.07
C ALA A 288 -17.80 -16.74 -12.86
N GLN A 289 -18.48 -15.62 -12.61
CA GLN A 289 -18.16 -14.34 -13.24
C GLN A 289 -16.78 -13.80 -12.84
N ALA A 290 -16.38 -13.94 -11.58
CA ALA A 290 -15.04 -13.57 -11.12
C ALA A 290 -13.96 -14.41 -11.82
N ARG A 291 -14.14 -15.74 -11.89
CA ARG A 291 -13.24 -16.66 -12.62
C ARG A 291 -13.11 -16.30 -14.10
N ALA A 292 -14.20 -15.90 -14.75
CA ALA A 292 -14.22 -15.48 -16.16
C ALA A 292 -13.53 -14.13 -16.41
N THR A 293 -13.34 -13.31 -15.36
CA THR A 293 -12.77 -11.96 -15.46
C THR A 293 -11.25 -12.02 -15.65
N ASP A 294 -10.51 -12.63 -14.74
CA ASP A 294 -9.04 -12.66 -14.78
C ASP A 294 -8.52 -13.99 -14.20
N PRO A 295 -7.47 -14.62 -14.77
CA PRO A 295 -6.85 -15.79 -14.16
C PRO A 295 -6.39 -15.58 -12.71
N ARG A 296 -6.02 -14.35 -12.32
CA ARG A 296 -5.72 -13.96 -10.93
C ARG A 296 -6.97 -14.02 -10.05
N ALA A 297 -8.09 -13.47 -10.50
CA ALA A 297 -9.38 -13.61 -9.79
C ALA A 297 -9.76 -15.09 -9.62
N ALA A 298 -9.60 -15.89 -10.67
CA ALA A 298 -9.91 -17.32 -10.58
C ALA A 298 -9.11 -17.99 -9.46
N ARG A 299 -7.80 -17.71 -9.36
CA ARG A 299 -6.95 -18.22 -8.27
C ARG A 299 -7.38 -17.74 -6.90
N ILE A 300 -7.83 -16.49 -6.75
CA ILE A 300 -8.36 -15.98 -5.49
C ILE A 300 -9.59 -16.79 -5.08
N ILE A 301 -10.59 -16.93 -5.96
CA ILE A 301 -11.81 -17.68 -5.67
C ILE A 301 -11.47 -19.14 -5.32
N ASP A 302 -10.64 -19.79 -6.13
CA ASP A 302 -10.26 -21.20 -5.93
C ASP A 302 -9.52 -21.40 -4.60
N ARG A 303 -8.64 -20.47 -4.21
CA ARG A 303 -7.92 -20.53 -2.93
C ARG A 303 -8.85 -20.30 -1.74
N CYS A 304 -9.77 -19.33 -1.83
CA CYS A 304 -10.76 -19.09 -0.80
C CYS A 304 -11.70 -20.29 -0.60
N GLU A 305 -12.12 -20.96 -1.67
CA GLU A 305 -12.97 -22.16 -1.57
C GLU A 305 -12.24 -23.40 -1.06
N ALA A 306 -10.95 -23.53 -1.35
CA ALA A 306 -10.12 -24.62 -0.86
C ALA A 306 -9.62 -24.41 0.58
N MET A 307 -9.91 -23.25 1.20
CA MET A 307 -9.35 -22.89 2.49
C MET A 307 -9.88 -23.79 3.61
N SER A 308 -8.98 -24.42 4.36
CA SER A 308 -9.36 -25.23 5.50
C SER A 308 -9.76 -24.36 6.70
N ALA A 309 -10.53 -24.92 7.64
CA ALA A 309 -10.84 -24.22 8.89
C ALA A 309 -9.58 -23.85 9.69
N HIS A 310 -8.51 -24.65 9.58
CA HIS A 310 -7.22 -24.37 10.22
C HIS A 310 -6.50 -23.19 9.56
N ASP A 311 -6.53 -23.10 8.23
CA ASP A 311 -5.95 -21.97 7.50
C ASP A 311 -6.76 -20.68 7.73
N MET A 312 -8.09 -20.78 7.81
CA MET A 312 -8.95 -19.66 8.20
C MET A 312 -8.63 -19.18 9.61
N ALA A 313 -8.43 -20.11 10.57
CA ALA A 313 -8.09 -19.76 11.94
C ALA A 313 -6.73 -19.05 12.06
N ARG A 314 -5.81 -19.24 11.10
CA ARG A 314 -4.55 -18.51 11.03
C ARG A 314 -4.69 -17.09 10.48
N LEU A 315 -5.77 -16.79 9.76
CA LEU A 315 -6.08 -15.43 9.30
C LEU A 315 -6.65 -14.56 10.43
N HIS A 316 -7.19 -15.17 11.49
CA HIS A 316 -7.49 -14.44 12.71
C HIS A 316 -6.20 -13.81 13.25
N GLY A 317 -6.24 -12.50 13.52
CA GLY A 317 -5.14 -11.81 14.18
C GLY A 317 -4.70 -12.54 15.43
N VAL A 318 -3.38 -12.64 15.65
CA VAL A 318 -2.84 -13.31 16.84
C VAL A 318 -3.20 -12.48 18.07
N LEU A 319 -4.25 -12.89 18.78
CA LEU A 319 -4.58 -12.39 20.11
C LEU A 319 -3.37 -12.63 21.04
N ARG A 320 -2.71 -11.55 21.47
CA ARG A 320 -1.76 -11.61 22.58
C ARG A 320 -2.60 -11.67 23.87
N ASP A 321 -2.21 -12.56 24.78
CA ASP A 321 -2.92 -12.82 26.03
C ASP A 321 -3.29 -11.51 26.77
N PRO A 322 -4.59 -11.15 26.86
CA PRO A 322 -5.05 -9.89 27.43
C PRO A 322 -4.94 -9.83 28.97
N HIS A 323 -4.43 -10.88 29.63
CA HIS A 323 -4.32 -10.95 31.09
C HIS A 323 -3.02 -10.36 31.66
N GLY A 324 -2.35 -9.47 30.92
CA GLY A 324 -1.23 -8.67 31.42
C GLY A 324 -1.65 -7.67 32.49
N VAL A 325 -1.30 -7.93 33.74
CA VAL A 325 -1.67 -7.11 34.91
C VAL A 325 -1.10 -5.68 34.84
N ALA A 326 -1.96 -4.65 34.75
CA ALA A 326 -1.83 -3.37 35.48
C ALA A 326 -3.05 -2.40 35.30
N GLY A 327 -3.94 -2.36 36.31
CA GLY A 327 -4.44 -1.16 37.02
C GLY A 327 -5.15 0.02 36.31
N LEU A 328 -6.31 0.39 36.91
CA LEU A 328 -7.06 1.67 36.83
C LEU A 328 -7.89 1.99 35.55
N VAL A 329 -8.25 0.98 34.76
CA VAL A 329 -9.14 1.10 33.58
C VAL A 329 -10.21 -0.02 33.67
N PRO A 330 -11.41 0.07 33.05
CA PRO A 330 -12.53 -0.84 33.32
C PRO A 330 -12.18 -2.31 33.17
N GLU A 331 -12.31 -3.07 34.26
CA GLU A 331 -12.28 -4.53 34.21
C GLU A 331 -13.62 -5.03 33.64
N VAL A 332 -13.58 -5.88 32.62
CA VAL A 332 -14.76 -6.65 32.20
C VAL A 332 -15.27 -7.42 33.42
N PRO A 333 -16.55 -7.27 33.83
CA PRO A 333 -17.04 -7.91 35.05
C PRO A 333 -16.83 -9.43 35.00
N VAL A 334 -16.40 -10.00 36.12
CA VAL A 334 -16.15 -11.46 36.23
C VAL A 334 -17.40 -12.23 35.80
N GLY A 335 -17.29 -13.01 34.72
CA GLY A 335 -18.36 -13.83 34.16
C GLY A 335 -19.06 -13.25 32.92
N LEU A 336 -18.61 -12.10 32.40
CA LEU A 336 -18.99 -11.58 31.09
C LEU A 336 -17.81 -11.67 30.11
N ASP A 337 -18.11 -12.00 28.87
CA ASP A 337 -17.14 -11.89 27.77
C ASP A 337 -17.12 -10.45 27.24
N TRP A 338 -15.97 -9.98 26.73
CA TRP A 338 -15.81 -8.61 26.26
C TRP A 338 -16.71 -8.23 25.07
N TRP A 339 -17.19 -9.23 24.31
CA TRP A 339 -18.11 -9.05 23.18
C TRP A 339 -19.59 -9.04 23.57
N ASP A 340 -19.91 -9.27 24.85
CA ASP A 340 -21.28 -9.15 25.33
C ASP A 340 -21.69 -7.66 25.31
N PRO A 341 -22.81 -7.27 24.69
CA PRO A 341 -23.29 -5.88 24.71
C PRO A 341 -23.45 -5.29 26.12
N LEU A 342 -23.54 -6.13 27.16
CA LEU A 342 -23.56 -5.71 28.57
C LEU A 342 -22.17 -5.28 29.10
N ALA A 343 -21.08 -5.63 28.39
CA ALA A 343 -19.73 -5.18 28.71
C ALA A 343 -19.51 -3.70 28.35
N ASP A 344 -20.32 -3.13 27.44
CA ASP A 344 -20.27 -1.70 27.09
C ASP A 344 -20.61 -0.80 28.29
N ASP A 345 -21.41 -1.27 29.24
CA ASP A 345 -21.76 -0.56 30.49
C ASP A 345 -20.58 -0.43 31.47
N ALA A 346 -19.46 -1.11 31.21
CA ALA A 346 -18.25 -1.03 32.04
C ALA A 346 -17.46 0.27 31.81
N VAL A 347 -17.56 0.89 30.63
CA VAL A 347 -16.90 2.16 30.30
C VAL A 347 -17.61 3.28 31.07
N ARG A 348 -16.86 4.03 31.89
CA ARG A 348 -17.39 5.11 32.74
C ARG A 348 -16.61 6.39 32.46
N PRO A 349 -16.94 7.13 31.38
CA PRO A 349 -16.18 8.29 30.90
C PRO A 349 -15.99 9.40 31.95
N GLU A 350 -16.88 9.49 32.94
CA GLU A 350 -16.79 10.43 34.07
C GLU A 350 -15.73 10.09 35.13
N ILE A 351 -15.25 8.84 35.21
CA ILE A 351 -14.26 8.42 36.21
C ILE A 351 -12.99 7.78 35.61
N ASP A 352 -13.08 7.28 34.38
CA ASP A 352 -11.97 6.63 33.69
C ASP A 352 -10.81 7.61 33.49
N ALA A 353 -9.60 7.15 33.84
CA ALA A 353 -8.42 7.99 33.85
C ALA A 353 -7.14 7.17 33.67
N VAL A 354 -6.11 7.80 33.10
CA VAL A 354 -4.77 7.22 32.97
C VAL A 354 -3.74 8.16 33.61
N LEU A 355 -2.65 7.60 34.15
CA LEU A 355 -1.53 8.39 34.62
C LEU A 355 -0.54 8.61 33.48
N VAL A 356 -0.34 9.86 33.08
CA VAL A 356 0.69 10.23 32.10
C VAL A 356 1.70 11.12 32.78
N ASN A 357 2.96 10.69 32.80
CA ASN A 357 4.05 11.36 33.53
C ASN A 357 3.69 11.65 35.00
N GLY A 358 2.95 10.75 35.64
CA GLY A 358 2.47 10.89 37.02
C GLY A 358 1.29 11.83 37.23
N VAL A 359 0.74 12.42 36.16
CA VAL A 359 -0.46 13.29 36.20
C VAL A 359 -1.67 12.48 35.79
N ARG A 360 -2.74 12.53 36.60
CA ARG A 360 -4.03 11.91 36.27
C ARG A 360 -4.70 12.69 35.14
N ILE A 361 -4.89 12.02 34.01
CA ILE A 361 -5.63 12.51 32.85
C ILE A 361 -6.97 11.80 32.81
N ALA A 362 -8.07 12.55 32.75
CA ALA A 362 -9.44 12.06 32.64
C ALA A 362 -10.22 12.93 31.65
N ARG A 363 -11.49 12.62 31.42
CA ARG A 363 -12.39 13.49 30.63
C ARG A 363 -12.31 14.95 31.11
N GLY A 364 -12.09 15.87 30.16
CA GLY A 364 -11.92 17.30 30.39
C GLY A 364 -10.47 17.75 30.63
N SER A 365 -9.52 16.84 30.86
CA SER A 365 -8.10 17.18 30.94
C SER A 365 -7.59 17.77 29.63
N ARG A 366 -6.61 18.67 29.73
CA ARG A 366 -5.96 19.32 28.59
C ARG A 366 -4.62 18.63 28.34
N VAL A 367 -4.35 18.30 27.08
CA VAL A 367 -3.12 17.63 26.66
C VAL A 367 -2.53 18.28 25.43
N ARG A 368 -1.23 18.10 25.22
CA ARG A 368 -0.54 18.39 23.96
C ARG A 368 -0.24 17.08 23.27
N LEU A 369 -0.55 16.99 21.99
CA LEU A 369 -0.34 15.78 21.19
C LEU A 369 1.11 15.69 20.73
N ARG A 370 1.72 14.53 20.93
CA ARG A 370 3.09 14.16 20.56
C ARG A 370 3.06 12.79 19.85
N PRO A 371 2.35 12.68 18.72
CA PRO A 371 2.30 11.43 17.97
C PRO A 371 3.71 10.99 17.61
N ARG A 372 3.98 9.70 17.74
CA ARG A 372 5.26 9.13 17.36
C ARG A 372 5.33 8.92 15.86
N ARG A 373 6.54 8.65 15.35
CA ARG A 373 6.77 8.46 13.90
C ARG A 373 6.11 7.19 13.33
N ASN A 374 5.66 6.28 14.20
CA ASN A 374 4.88 5.09 13.88
C ASN A 374 3.36 5.28 14.07
N ALA A 375 2.89 6.50 14.35
CA ALA A 375 1.47 6.82 14.41
C ALA A 375 0.86 6.95 13.00
N ASP A 376 -0.47 6.99 12.91
CA ASP A 376 -1.18 7.13 11.64
C ASP A 376 -0.70 8.40 10.91
N ALA A 377 -0.59 8.35 9.58
CA ALA A 377 -0.07 9.48 8.79
C ALA A 377 -0.85 10.80 9.01
N GLN A 378 -2.11 10.70 9.45
CA GLN A 378 -2.96 11.84 9.79
C GLN A 378 -2.57 12.52 11.10
N ASP A 379 -1.93 11.81 12.01
CA ASP A 379 -1.57 12.34 13.34
C ASP A 379 -0.48 13.40 13.25
N ILE A 380 0.35 13.37 12.19
CA ILE A 380 1.35 14.39 11.91
C ILE A 380 0.72 15.79 11.83
N PHE A 381 -0.51 15.92 11.32
CA PHE A 381 -1.20 17.20 11.18
C PHE A 381 -1.69 17.79 12.51
N VAL A 382 -1.71 16.99 13.57
CA VAL A 382 -2.10 17.42 14.92
C VAL A 382 -0.94 17.42 15.91
N ALA A 383 0.27 17.09 15.46
CA ALA A 383 1.48 17.14 16.28
C ALA A 383 1.69 18.55 16.88
N GLY A 384 1.87 18.59 18.20
CA GLY A 384 2.07 19.82 18.98
C GLY A 384 0.79 20.60 19.30
N LYS A 385 -0.37 20.23 18.75
CA LYS A 385 -1.65 20.89 19.04
C LYS A 385 -2.14 20.57 20.44
N ALA A 386 -2.89 21.51 21.02
CA ALA A 386 -3.63 21.29 22.26
C ALA A 386 -4.94 20.56 21.97
N ALA A 387 -5.31 19.65 22.85
CA ALA A 387 -6.54 18.89 22.77
C ALA A 387 -7.16 18.69 24.15
N ARG A 388 -8.47 18.45 24.17
CA ARG A 388 -9.24 18.07 25.35
C ARG A 388 -9.53 16.58 25.31
N VAL A 389 -9.29 15.91 26.43
CA VAL A 389 -9.62 14.48 26.57
C VAL A 389 -11.13 14.32 26.66
N ALA A 390 -11.69 13.52 25.77
CA ALA A 390 -13.10 13.16 25.74
C ALA A 390 -13.37 11.92 26.60
N SER A 391 -12.49 10.92 26.53
CA SER A 391 -12.60 9.64 27.24
C SER A 391 -11.25 8.91 27.25
N VAL A 392 -11.14 7.89 28.09
CA VAL A 392 -10.00 6.97 28.16
C VAL A 392 -10.55 5.56 27.97
N HIS A 393 -9.95 4.79 27.07
CA HIS A 393 -10.39 3.45 26.70
C HIS A 393 -9.27 2.44 26.89
N GLN A 394 -9.63 1.16 26.91
CA GLN A 394 -8.70 0.05 26.76
C GLN A 394 -9.12 -0.75 25.54
N ASP A 395 -8.16 -1.10 24.68
CA ASP A 395 -8.41 -2.03 23.58
C ASP A 395 -8.44 -3.49 24.08
N VAL A 396 -8.77 -4.40 23.17
CA VAL A 396 -8.83 -5.84 23.44
C VAL A 396 -7.46 -6.44 23.81
N ASP A 397 -6.36 -5.76 23.49
CA ASP A 397 -4.99 -6.17 23.83
C ASP A 397 -4.52 -5.60 25.18
N GLY A 398 -5.39 -4.84 25.86
CA GLY A 398 -5.08 -4.23 27.14
C GLY A 398 -4.34 -2.88 27.04
N ASN A 399 -4.11 -2.34 25.84
CA ASN A 399 -3.48 -1.03 25.69
C ASN A 399 -4.49 0.07 26.00
N THR A 400 -4.03 1.09 26.73
CA THR A 400 -4.85 2.26 27.02
C THR A 400 -4.80 3.23 25.85
N HIS A 401 -5.95 3.81 25.49
CA HIS A 401 -6.09 4.82 24.44
C HIS A 401 -6.79 6.06 25.00
N VAL A 402 -6.21 7.23 24.75
CA VAL A 402 -6.77 8.54 25.15
C VAL A 402 -7.50 9.14 23.95
N ALA A 403 -8.82 9.21 24.04
CA ALA A 403 -9.66 9.84 23.03
C ALA A 403 -9.64 11.36 23.23
N VAL A 404 -9.34 12.13 22.18
CA VAL A 404 -9.18 13.58 22.25
C VAL A 404 -9.96 14.33 21.18
N VAL A 405 -10.32 15.56 21.51
CA VAL A 405 -10.85 16.59 20.60
C VAL A 405 -9.82 17.71 20.50
N VAL A 406 -9.33 17.99 19.30
CA VAL A 406 -8.33 19.05 19.05
C VAL A 406 -9.00 20.42 19.12
N ASP A 407 -8.39 21.35 19.84
CA ASP A 407 -9.00 22.67 20.12
C ASP A 407 -9.23 23.52 18.87
N ASP A 408 -8.27 23.49 17.94
CA ASP A 408 -8.29 24.28 16.72
C ASP A 408 -8.87 23.50 15.52
N ASP A 409 -9.62 22.42 15.78
CA ASP A 409 -10.30 21.67 14.72
C ASP A 409 -11.65 22.33 14.37
N PRO A 410 -11.82 22.89 13.16
CA PRO A 410 -13.08 23.52 12.75
C PRO A 410 -14.29 22.56 12.72
N ALA A 411 -14.05 21.24 12.78
CA ALA A 411 -15.09 20.22 12.85
C ALA A 411 -15.27 19.63 14.26
N ALA A 412 -14.57 20.15 15.29
CA ALA A 412 -14.59 19.62 16.66
C ALA A 412 -16.01 19.42 17.23
N GLU A 413 -16.89 20.41 17.07
CA GLU A 413 -18.28 20.34 17.57
C GLU A 413 -19.11 19.25 16.87
N LEU A 414 -18.90 19.06 15.55
CA LEU A 414 -19.57 18.03 14.77
C LEU A 414 -19.06 16.62 15.13
N HIS A 415 -17.75 16.50 15.34
CA HIS A 415 -17.10 15.26 15.75
C HIS A 415 -17.53 14.83 17.16
N GLU A 416 -17.62 15.78 18.10
CA GLU A 416 -18.09 15.51 19.46
C GLU A 416 -19.57 15.11 19.49
N TRP A 417 -20.42 15.69 18.63
CA TRP A 417 -21.86 15.35 18.58
C TRP A 417 -22.15 13.92 18.13
N TYR A 418 -21.34 13.33 17.25
CA TYR A 418 -21.47 11.95 16.78
C TYR A 418 -20.45 10.98 17.39
N GLY A 419 -19.67 11.41 18.39
CA GLY A 419 -18.73 10.55 19.13
C GLY A 419 -17.48 10.12 18.35
N ARG A 420 -17.00 10.93 17.41
CA ARG A 420 -15.76 10.67 16.66
C ARG A 420 -14.59 11.40 17.30
N TYR A 421 -13.60 10.66 17.76
CA TYR A 421 -12.40 11.19 18.42
C TYR A 421 -11.12 10.73 17.71
N LEU A 422 -10.02 11.45 17.95
CA LEU A 422 -8.68 10.94 17.66
C LEU A 422 -8.17 10.17 18.88
N TYR A 423 -7.47 9.06 18.66
CA TYR A 423 -7.00 8.18 19.73
C TYR A 423 -5.49 8.19 19.76
N PHE A 424 -4.92 8.38 20.95
CA PHE A 424 -3.48 8.41 21.17
C PHE A 424 -3.09 7.51 22.33
N SER A 425 -1.91 6.92 22.27
CA SER A 425 -1.34 6.20 23.41
C SER A 425 -0.96 7.18 24.54
N PRO A 426 -0.92 6.75 25.82
CA PRO A 426 -0.58 7.61 26.95
C PRO A 426 0.78 8.31 26.83
N ASP A 427 1.72 7.69 26.12
CA ASP A 427 3.06 8.20 25.85
C ASP A 427 3.15 9.13 24.61
N GLU A 428 2.04 9.30 23.89
CA GLU A 428 1.89 10.24 22.77
C GLU A 428 1.14 11.51 23.18
N VAL A 429 0.82 11.66 24.46
CA VAL A 429 0.18 12.86 25.01
C VAL A 429 1.00 13.44 26.16
N GLU A 430 1.05 14.77 26.23
CA GLU A 430 1.68 15.49 27.34
C GLU A 430 0.62 16.28 28.10
N PRO A 431 0.40 16.03 29.41
CA PRO A 431 -0.55 16.83 30.19
C PRO A 431 -0.18 18.32 30.17
N LEU A 432 -1.14 19.17 29.82
CA LEU A 432 -1.02 20.61 29.97
C LEU A 432 -1.45 20.97 31.39
N HIS A 433 -0.52 21.45 32.22
CA HIS A 433 -0.86 21.86 33.58
C HIS A 433 -1.98 22.89 33.58
N THR A 434 -3.10 22.56 34.22
CA THR A 434 -4.09 23.53 34.64
C THR A 434 -3.47 24.37 35.75
N HIS A 435 -3.10 25.62 35.45
CA HIS A 435 -3.05 26.64 36.48
C HIS A 435 -4.48 26.80 37.02
N ASN A 436 -4.76 26.17 38.16
CA ASN A 436 -5.92 26.53 38.97
C ASN A 436 -5.72 27.97 39.43
N MET A 437 -6.60 28.88 38.98
CA MET A 437 -7.02 30.01 39.80
C MET A 437 -8.17 29.58 40.68
#